data_AF-A0A957QFR4-F1
#
_entry.id   AF-A0A957QFR4-F1
#
_cell.length_a   1.000
_cell.length_b   1.000
_cell.length_c   1.000
_cell.angle_alpha   90.00
_cell.angle_beta   90.00
_cell.angle_gamma   90.00
#
_symmetry.space_group_name_H-M   'P 1'
#
loop_
_entity.id
_entity.type
_entity.pdbx_description
1 polymer ?
#
loop_
_entity_poly.entity_id
_entity_poly.type
_entity_poly.pdbx_seq_one_letter_code
_entity_poly.pdbx_strand_id
1 'polypeptide(L)' 'MFFGGYGLYILFSLPALLLGLWAQARVRSAFNKYSKVRTGRGIVGAQAARAILDANGLQHVNV' A
#
# COMPACT_ATOMS: atom_id res chain seq x y z
N MET A 1 -37.21 3.27 20.54
CA MET A 1 -36.04 3.54 21.40
C MET A 1 -34.77 2.90 20.81
N PHE A 2 -34.48 3.11 19.51
CA PHE A 2 -33.37 2.43 18.82
C PHE A 2 -32.37 3.39 18.14
N PHE A 3 -32.65 4.69 18.04
CA PHE A 3 -31.82 5.61 17.25
C PHE A 3 -30.64 6.26 18.02
N GLY A 4 -30.61 6.20 19.35
CA GLY A 4 -29.58 6.88 20.15
C GLY A 4 -28.18 6.24 20.10
N GLY A 5 -28.10 4.92 19.92
CA GLY A 5 -26.82 4.18 19.94
C GLY A 5 -26.03 4.28 18.63
N TYR A 6 -26.72 4.28 17.48
CA TYR A 6 -26.07 4.30 16.16
C TYR A 6 -25.37 5.63 15.87
N GLY A 7 -25.94 6.75 16.32
CA GLY A 7 -25.33 8.08 16.15
C GLY A 7 -23.99 8.21 16.89
N LEU A 8 -23.94 7.73 18.14
CA LEU A 8 -22.70 7.69 18.94
C LEU A 8 -21.66 6.73 18.33
N TYR A 9 -22.10 5.56 17.85
CA TYR A 9 -21.20 4.60 17.20
C TYR A 9 -20.53 5.19 15.94
N ILE A 10 -21.31 5.85 15.08
CA ILE A 10 -20.76 6.53 13.91
C ILE A 10 -19.83 7.67 14.35
N LEU A 11 -20.22 8.49 15.33
CA LEU A 11 -19.39 9.60 15.80
C LEU A 11 -18.01 9.16 16.32
N PHE A 12 -17.93 8.03 17.03
CA PHE A 12 -16.66 7.49 17.52
C PHE A 12 -15.85 6.74 16.45
N SER A 13 -16.52 6.12 15.47
CA SER A 13 -15.83 5.39 14.39
C SER A 13 -15.41 6.29 13.23
N LEU A 14 -16.07 7.44 13.03
CA LEU A 14 -15.79 8.39 11.95
C LEU A 14 -14.34 8.87 11.93
N PRO A 15 -13.69 9.23 13.07
CA PRO A 15 -12.29 9.66 13.06
C PRO A 15 -11.35 8.54 12.61
N ALA A 16 -11.56 7.30 13.07
CA ALA A 16 -10.75 6.16 12.64
C ALA A 16 -10.91 5.88 11.14
N LEU A 17 -12.14 6.02 10.63
CA LEU A 17 -12.46 5.87 9.21
C LEU A 17 -11.78 6.95 8.36
N LEU A 18 -11.82 8.21 8.81
CA LEU A 18 -11.16 9.33 8.15
C LEU A 18 -9.63 9.15 8.13
N LEU A 19 -9.03 8.71 9.24
CA LEU A 19 -7.60 8.40 9.30
C LEU A 19 -7.24 7.25 8.35
N GLY A 20 -8.05 6.19 8.29
CA GLY A 20 -7.86 5.08 7.37
C GLY A 20 -7.92 5.53 5.91
N LEU A 21 -8.91 6.34 5.55
CA LEU A 21 -9.05 6.90 4.20
C LEU A 21 -7.87 7.81 3.84
N TRP A 22 -7.43 8.66 4.77
CA TRP A 22 -6.27 9.52 4.55
C TRP A 22 -4.98 8.71 4.36
N ALA A 23 -4.76 7.69 5.20
CA ALA A 23 -3.61 6.80 5.08
C ALA A 23 -3.62 6.06 3.75
N GLN A 24 -4.77 5.51 3.34
CA GLN A 24 -4.93 4.85 2.05
C GLN A 24 -4.66 5.80 0.88
N ALA A 25 -5.18 7.04 0.94
CA ALA A 25 -4.93 8.05 -0.09
C ALA A 25 -3.45 8.41 -0.18
N ARG A 26 -2.76 8.55 0.96
CA ARG A 26 -1.32 8.84 1.02
C ARG A 26 -0.49 7.70 0.42
N VAL A 27 -0.78 6.45 0.80
CA VAL A 27 -0.07 5.27 0.28
C VAL A 27 -0.28 5.13 -1.21
N ARG A 28 -1.53 5.25 -1.69
CA ARG A 28 -1.83 5.20 -3.13
C ARG A 28 -1.11 6.30 -3.89
N SER A 29 -1.07 7.52 -3.36
CA SER A 29 -0.37 8.64 -3.98
C SER A 29 1.14 8.41 -4.05
N ALA A 30 1.75 7.98 -2.94
CA ALA A 30 3.18 7.65 -2.90
C ALA A 30 3.50 6.51 -3.87
N PHE A 31 2.76 5.40 -3.81
CA PHE A 31 2.93 4.28 -4.74
C PHE A 31 2.82 4.74 -6.18
N ASN A 32 1.78 5.50 -6.54
CA ASN A 32 1.56 5.95 -7.92
C ASN A 32 2.62 6.96 -8.40
N LYS A 33 3.22 7.73 -7.48
CA LYS A 33 4.35 8.63 -7.77
C LYS A 33 5.62 7.82 -8.04
N TYR A 34 5.96 6.91 -7.15
CA TYR A 34 7.21 6.14 -7.24
C TYR A 34 7.12 4.98 -8.25
N SER A 35 5.94 4.44 -8.52
CA SER A 35 5.74 3.40 -9.55
C SER A 35 5.96 3.94 -10.97
N LYS A 36 5.80 5.26 -11.17
CA LYS A 36 6.05 5.94 -12.45
C LYS A 36 7.51 6.36 -12.62
N VAL A 37 8.29 6.40 -11.54
CA VAL A 37 9.73 6.66 -11.62
C VAL A 37 10.40 5.37 -12.11
N ARG A 38 10.80 5.36 -13.39
CA ARG A 38 11.64 4.28 -13.92
C ARG A 38 12.91 4.20 -13.08
N THR A 39 13.23 3.00 -12.60
CA THR A 39 14.56 2.71 -12.07
C THR A 39 15.60 3.03 -13.16
N GLY A 40 16.84 3.38 -12.79
CA GLY A 40 17.89 3.74 -13.78
C GLY A 40 18.20 2.65 -14.83
N ARG A 41 17.71 1.42 -14.61
CA ARG A 41 17.77 0.29 -15.56
C ARG A 41 16.45 -0.01 -16.29
N GLY A 42 15.37 0.74 -16.04
CA GLY A 42 14.05 0.53 -16.66
C GLY A 42 13.31 -0.73 -16.20
N ILE A 43 13.74 -1.34 -15.09
CA ILE A 43 13.22 -2.62 -14.60
C ILE A 43 12.09 -2.41 -13.59
N VAL A 44 11.08 -3.29 -13.61
CA VAL A 44 10.00 -3.29 -12.61
C VAL A 44 10.48 -3.88 -11.28
N GLY A 45 9.77 -3.60 -10.18
CA GLY A 45 10.12 -4.10 -8.84
C GLY A 45 10.28 -5.63 -8.78
N ALA A 46 9.43 -6.38 -9.49
CA ALA A 46 9.56 -7.84 -9.60
C ALA A 46 10.87 -8.27 -10.27
N GLN A 47 11.32 -7.55 -11.30
CA GLN A 47 12.61 -7.80 -11.96
C GLN A 47 13.78 -7.41 -11.06
N ALA A 48 13.65 -6.35 -10.25
CA ALA A 48 14.68 -5.98 -9.27
C ALA A 48 14.82 -7.05 -8.17
N ALA A 49 13.70 -7.54 -7.65
CA ALA A 49 13.69 -8.65 -6.68
C ALA A 49 14.26 -9.95 -7.29
N ARG A 50 13.90 -10.24 -8.56
CA ARG A 50 14.49 -11.36 -9.32
C ARG A 50 16.01 -11.24 -9.44
N ALA A 51 16.51 -10.08 -9.84
CA ALA A 51 17.94 -9.83 -9.97
C ALA A 51 18.70 -9.99 -8.64
N ILE A 52 18.09 -9.60 -7.50
CA ILE A 52 18.70 -9.79 -6.18
C ILE A 52 18.73 -11.28 -5.81
N LEU A 53 17.65 -12.02 -6.04
CA LEU A 53 17.61 -13.46 -5.77
C LEU A 53 18.60 -14.23 -6.63
N ASP A 54 18.66 -13.92 -7.93
CA ASP A 54 19.59 -14.55 -8.86
C ASP A 54 21.04 -14.24 -8.49
N ALA A 55 21.34 -13.02 -8.03
CA ALA A 55 22.66 -12.65 -7.51
C ALA A 55 23.06 -13.40 -6.23
N ASN A 56 22.08 -13.91 -5.47
CA ASN A 56 22.30 -14.74 -4.28
C ASN A 56 22.14 -16.26 -4.57
N GLY A 57 22.04 -16.67 -5.84
CA GLY A 57 21.86 -18.07 -6.22
C GLY A 57 20.47 -18.66 -5.91
N LEU A 58 19.48 -17.82 -5.59
CA LEU A 58 18.11 -18.21 -5.23
C LEU A 58 17.17 -18.26 -6.44
N GLN A 59 17.66 -18.79 -7.56
CA GLN A 59 16.92 -18.84 -8.84
C GLN A 59 15.65 -19.71 -8.76
N HIS A 60 15.62 -20.65 -7.81
CA HIS A 60 14.50 -21.57 -7.58
C HIS A 60 13.34 -20.94 -6.78
N VAL A 61 13.52 -19.73 -6.24
CA VAL A 61 12.51 -19.02 -5.45
C VAL A 61 11.67 -18.15 -6.38
N ASN A 62 10.35 -18.29 -6.43
CA ASN A 62 9.47 -17.46 -7.27
C ASN A 62 9.16 -16.09 -6.61
N VAL A 63 8.96 -15.04 -7.44
CA VAL A 63 8.65 -13.63 -7.07
C VAL A 63 7.44 -13.18 -7.84
#